data_AF-A0A495ABZ2-F1
#
_entry.id   AF-A0A495ABZ2-F1
#
_cell.length_a   1.000
_cell.length_b   1.000
_cell.length_c   1.000
_cell.angle_alpha   90.00
_cell.angle_beta   90.00
_cell.angle_gamma   90.00
#
_symmetry.space_group_name_H-M   'P 1'
#
loop_
_entity.id
_entity.type
_entity.pdbx_description
1 polymer ?
#
loop_
_entity_poly.entity_id
_entity_poly.type
_entity_poly.pdbx_seq_one_letter_code
_entity_poly.pdbx_strand_id
1 'polypeptide(L)'
;MAEHRGTERSFAVPRAYSKAARAWLDRGLGMHGSAPRHGAATVFVRDGEHGVETLMLHRPGRQSMGTLSFPGGITEASDDEPLDWRGPSSAQWARKLLSEDIGLARRRVVTAARKTFVETGILFAGTPTHGVAENVEGVDWMRSREQLATEDISFADLLAKRSMAFHSECLRPLSHWVTSDFVHQRVDLQFFAAAVPVGQRHCPLATQRGRAWLGWVDARALLEDPWSTPVPELFRRQAEESAETDDPWHFELPELTTPGVQCAVEAVAEAGSAVAFLAARRDMRLRSPRLDLRDGEPILVLDA
;
A
#
# COMPACT_ATOMS: atom_id res chain seq x y z
N MET A 1 4.61 -41.63 2.38
CA MET A 1 4.04 -40.73 1.37
C MET A 1 3.01 -39.86 2.07
N ALA A 2 3.47 -38.81 2.76
CA ALA A 2 2.58 -37.87 3.43
C ALA A 2 2.26 -36.73 2.45
N GLU A 3 0.99 -36.61 2.08
CA GLU A 3 0.48 -35.52 1.23
C GLU A 3 0.65 -34.18 1.96
N HIS A 4 1.50 -33.32 1.40
CA HIS A 4 1.51 -31.90 1.73
C HIS A 4 0.24 -31.27 1.15
N ARG A 5 -0.87 -31.28 1.90
CA ARG A 5 -1.96 -30.32 1.66
C ARG A 5 -1.39 -28.94 2.01
N GLY A 6 -1.08 -28.13 1.00
CA GLY A 6 -0.68 -26.75 1.20
C GLY A 6 -1.73 -26.03 2.05
N THR A 7 -1.30 -25.38 3.13
CA THR A 7 -2.17 -24.64 4.04
C THR A 7 -2.79 -23.46 3.30
N GLU A 8 -4.01 -23.65 2.83
CA GLU A 8 -4.90 -22.63 2.32
C GLU A 8 -5.11 -21.54 3.38
N ARG A 9 -5.00 -20.26 2.98
CA ARG A 9 -5.17 -19.13 3.89
C ARG A 9 -6.51 -18.44 3.64
N SER A 10 -7.30 -18.23 4.69
CA SER A 10 -8.59 -17.54 4.63
C SER A 10 -8.56 -16.14 5.24
N PHE A 11 -9.36 -15.23 4.69
CA PHE A 11 -9.61 -13.88 5.20
C PHE A 11 -11.11 -13.61 5.25
N ALA A 12 -11.54 -12.78 6.19
CA ALA A 12 -12.92 -12.30 6.24
C ALA A 12 -13.23 -11.39 5.04
N VAL A 13 -14.47 -11.44 4.54
CA VAL A 13 -14.98 -10.43 3.61
C VAL A 13 -15.50 -9.25 4.44
N PRO A 14 -14.97 -8.02 4.25
CA PRO A 14 -15.43 -6.87 5.02
C PRO A 14 -16.93 -6.63 4.79
N ARG A 15 -17.64 -6.14 5.82
CA ARG A 15 -19.11 -5.94 5.81
C ARG A 15 -19.58 -5.09 4.63
N ALA A 16 -18.81 -4.06 4.30
CA ALA A 16 -19.08 -3.18 3.16
C ALA A 16 -19.15 -3.92 1.81
N TYR A 17 -18.54 -5.11 1.71
CA TYR A 17 -18.55 -5.95 0.51
C TYR A 17 -19.44 -7.20 0.61
N SER A 18 -20.03 -7.52 1.77
CA SER A 18 -20.80 -8.77 1.96
C SER A 18 -21.96 -8.92 0.99
N LYS A 19 -22.69 -7.83 0.69
CA LYS A 19 -23.79 -7.87 -0.30
C LYS A 19 -23.28 -8.16 -1.71
N ALA A 20 -22.15 -7.57 -2.09
CA ALA A 20 -21.52 -7.81 -3.40
C ALA A 20 -20.98 -9.24 -3.50
N ALA A 21 -20.36 -9.75 -2.43
CA ALA A 21 -19.87 -11.11 -2.33
C ALA A 21 -21.01 -12.14 -2.48
N ARG A 22 -22.09 -12.00 -1.71
CA ARG A 22 -23.27 -12.90 -1.81
C ARG A 22 -23.89 -12.84 -3.20
N ALA A 23 -24.10 -11.64 -3.75
CA ALA A 23 -24.63 -11.50 -5.10
C ALA A 23 -23.72 -12.13 -6.17
N TRP A 24 -22.40 -12.11 -5.98
CA TRP A 24 -21.44 -12.77 -6.86
C TRP A 24 -21.55 -14.30 -6.78
N LEU A 25 -21.65 -14.85 -5.56
CA LEU A 25 -21.81 -16.28 -5.32
C LEU A 25 -23.15 -16.80 -5.88
N ASP A 26 -24.25 -16.07 -5.65
CA ASP A 26 -25.60 -16.44 -6.08
C ASP A 26 -25.77 -16.47 -7.60
N ARG A 27 -25.04 -15.60 -8.32
CA ARG A 27 -25.25 -15.42 -9.77
C ARG A 27 -24.57 -16.49 -10.64
N GLY A 28 -23.69 -17.32 -10.09
CA GLY A 28 -23.04 -18.42 -10.82
C GLY A 28 -22.14 -17.97 -11.99
N LEU A 29 -21.43 -18.94 -12.58
CA LEU A 29 -20.39 -18.77 -13.60
C LEU A 29 -20.83 -17.88 -14.79
N GLY A 30 -20.02 -16.86 -15.12
CA GLY A 30 -20.21 -16.02 -16.33
C GLY A 30 -20.04 -14.51 -16.10
N MET A 31 -19.96 -14.05 -14.85
CA MET A 31 -19.58 -12.67 -14.55
C MET A 31 -18.05 -12.51 -14.61
N HIS A 32 -17.58 -11.55 -15.40
CA HIS A 32 -16.19 -11.11 -15.37
C HIS A 32 -16.07 -9.92 -14.43
N GLY A 33 -15.11 -9.96 -13.51
CA GLY A 33 -14.77 -8.80 -12.68
C GLY A 33 -14.35 -7.62 -13.57
N SER A 34 -14.52 -6.40 -13.08
CA SER A 34 -14.01 -5.22 -13.78
C SER A 34 -12.49 -5.33 -14.00
N ALA A 35 -11.98 -4.73 -15.07
CA ALA A 35 -10.53 -4.69 -15.26
C ALA A 35 -9.89 -3.93 -14.09
N PRO A 36 -8.89 -4.52 -13.39
CA PRO A 36 -8.28 -3.87 -12.25
C PRO A 36 -7.45 -2.67 -12.68
N ARG A 37 -7.52 -1.57 -11.92
CA ARG A 37 -6.63 -0.42 -12.10
C ARG A 37 -5.26 -0.75 -11.49
N HIS A 38 -4.19 -0.55 -12.24
CA HIS A 38 -2.84 -0.75 -11.72
C HIS A 38 -2.48 0.29 -10.67
N GLY A 39 -1.79 -0.11 -9.61
CA GLY A 39 -1.33 0.79 -8.57
C GLY A 39 -0.05 0.31 -7.91
N ALA A 40 0.49 1.14 -7.04
CA ALA A 40 1.61 0.78 -6.19
C ALA A 40 1.49 1.41 -4.80
N ALA A 41 2.09 0.76 -3.80
CA ALA A 41 2.17 1.25 -2.43
C ALA A 41 3.51 0.88 -1.79
N THR A 42 3.94 1.66 -0.81
CA THR A 42 5.25 1.54 -0.15
C THR A 42 5.07 1.20 1.33
N VAL A 43 5.57 0.03 1.74
CA VAL A 43 5.69 -0.40 3.12
C VAL A 43 6.99 0.14 3.68
N PHE A 44 6.90 1.17 4.51
CA PHE A 44 8.05 1.68 5.23
C PHE A 44 8.32 0.84 6.47
N VAL A 45 9.58 0.55 6.75
CA VAL A 45 9.98 -0.15 7.98
C VAL A 45 11.04 0.61 8.76
N ARG A 46 10.97 0.51 10.08
CA ARG A 46 12.02 0.93 11.01
C ARG A 46 12.05 -0.01 12.22
N ASP A 47 13.19 -0.08 12.88
CA ASP A 47 13.27 -0.74 14.19
C ASP A 47 12.60 0.16 15.23
N GLY A 48 11.67 -0.40 16.00
CA GLY A 48 11.02 0.20 17.17
C GLY A 48 11.47 -0.48 18.47
N GLU A 49 10.84 -0.09 19.58
CA GLU A 49 11.19 -0.61 20.91
C GLU A 49 10.81 -2.09 21.10
N HIS A 50 9.69 -2.51 20.50
CA HIS A 50 9.10 -3.84 20.70
C HIS A 50 9.11 -4.73 19.44
N GLY A 51 9.68 -4.24 18.34
CA GLY A 51 9.68 -4.93 17.06
C GLY A 51 9.87 -3.98 15.89
N VAL A 52 9.64 -4.49 14.68
CA VAL A 52 9.67 -3.66 13.48
C VAL A 52 8.34 -2.92 13.35
N GLU A 53 8.42 -1.60 13.19
CA GLU A 53 7.26 -0.75 12.96
C GLU A 53 7.06 -0.50 11.46
N THR A 54 5.81 -0.24 11.07
CA THR A 54 5.45 0.19 9.72
C THR A 54 4.67 1.50 9.71
N LEU A 55 4.90 2.32 8.69
CA LEU A 55 4.15 3.57 8.49
C LEU A 55 2.80 3.25 7.84
N MET A 56 1.71 3.49 8.58
CA MET A 56 0.35 3.24 8.15
C MET A 56 -0.39 4.54 7.87
N LEU A 57 -1.30 4.50 6.90
CA LEU A 57 -2.13 5.62 6.47
C LEU A 57 -3.60 5.20 6.54
N HIS A 58 -4.39 5.97 7.27
CA HIS A 58 -5.84 5.88 7.28
C HIS A 58 -6.45 6.96 6.38
N ARG A 59 -7.33 6.54 5.46
CA ARG A 59 -8.15 7.40 4.60
C ARG A 59 -9.62 7.04 4.82
N PRO A 60 -10.48 8.00 5.20
CA PRO A 60 -11.90 7.73 5.41
C PRO A 60 -12.63 7.45 4.10
N GLY A 61 -13.84 6.89 4.21
CA GLY A 61 -14.70 6.57 3.07
C GLY A 61 -14.30 5.29 2.34
N ARG A 62 -14.85 5.09 1.13
CA ARG A 62 -14.64 3.85 0.38
C ARG A 62 -13.27 3.85 -0.33
N GLN A 63 -12.37 2.99 0.11
CA GLN A 63 -11.00 2.89 -0.42
C GLN A 63 -10.74 1.52 -1.02
N SER A 64 -10.24 1.46 -2.27
CA SER A 64 -9.96 0.18 -2.95
C SER A 64 -8.80 -0.62 -2.35
N MET A 65 -7.93 0.04 -1.56
CA MET A 65 -6.79 -0.59 -0.87
C MET A 65 -7.07 -0.88 0.61
N GLY A 66 -8.29 -0.61 1.09
CA GLY A 66 -8.63 -0.54 2.51
C GLY A 66 -8.51 0.88 3.06
N THR A 67 -9.34 1.21 4.05
CA THR A 67 -9.30 2.50 4.74
C THR A 67 -8.03 2.66 5.55
N LEU A 68 -7.50 1.58 6.11
CA LEU A 68 -6.17 1.50 6.72
C LEU A 68 -5.24 0.73 5.77
N SER A 69 -4.22 1.40 5.25
CA SER A 69 -3.29 0.82 4.27
C SER A 69 -1.95 1.53 4.30
N PHE A 70 -1.07 1.20 3.36
CA PHE A 70 0.20 1.88 3.17
C PHE A 70 0.06 3.10 2.25
N PRO A 71 1.00 4.06 2.32
CA PRO A 71 1.11 5.12 1.32
C PRO A 71 1.21 4.55 -0.09
N GLY A 72 0.34 4.98 -0.99
CA GLY A 72 0.18 4.37 -2.31
C GLY A 72 -1.05 4.86 -3.05
N GLY A 73 -1.25 4.32 -4.25
CA GLY A 73 -2.42 4.64 -5.05
C GLY A 73 -2.30 4.13 -6.48
N ILE A 74 -3.14 4.70 -7.33
CA ILE A 74 -3.27 4.29 -8.73
C ILE A 74 -2.18 4.93 -9.59
N THR A 75 -1.71 4.17 -10.55
CA THR A 75 -0.83 4.63 -11.62
C THR A 75 -1.57 5.63 -12.52
N GLU A 76 -0.86 6.71 -12.88
CA GLU A 76 -1.31 7.76 -13.78
C GLU A 76 -0.54 7.69 -15.10
N ALA A 77 -1.08 8.31 -16.16
CA ALA A 77 -0.39 8.37 -17.45
C ALA A 77 0.92 9.17 -17.36
N SER A 78 0.96 10.20 -16.51
CA SER A 78 2.15 11.02 -16.23
C SER A 78 3.27 10.24 -15.56
N ASP A 79 2.99 9.06 -14.98
CA ASP A 79 4.02 8.17 -14.44
C ASP A 79 4.93 7.61 -15.56
N ASP A 80 4.58 7.72 -16.84
CA ASP A 80 5.43 7.36 -17.99
C ASP A 80 6.40 8.48 -18.44
N GLU A 81 6.21 9.71 -17.97
CA GLU A 81 7.01 10.84 -18.43
C GLU A 81 8.51 10.65 -18.15
N PRO A 82 9.39 11.10 -19.07
CA PRO A 82 10.83 10.95 -18.91
C PRO A 82 11.32 11.77 -17.71
N LEU A 83 12.16 11.14 -16.87
CA LEU A 83 12.79 11.77 -15.71
C LEU A 83 14.19 11.22 -15.52
N ASP A 84 15.04 11.97 -14.82
CA ASP A 84 16.38 11.52 -14.47
C ASP A 84 16.30 10.34 -13.49
N TRP A 85 16.83 9.20 -13.92
CA TRP A 85 16.65 7.92 -13.23
C TRP A 85 17.98 7.37 -12.71
N ARG A 86 17.99 6.95 -11.44
CA ARG A 86 19.11 6.25 -10.80
C ARG A 86 18.65 4.87 -10.32
N GLY A 87 19.63 3.96 -10.24
CA GLY A 87 19.39 2.58 -9.82
C GLY A 87 19.13 1.63 -10.99
N PRO A 88 18.43 0.51 -10.75
CA PRO A 88 18.15 -0.48 -11.79
C PRO A 88 17.37 0.14 -12.95
N SER A 89 17.70 -0.22 -14.19
CA SER A 89 16.95 0.21 -15.37
C SER A 89 15.51 -0.32 -15.36
N SER A 90 14.62 0.27 -16.16
CA SER A 90 13.23 -0.20 -16.31
C SER A 90 13.15 -1.69 -16.63
N ALA A 91 14.05 -2.20 -17.48
CA ALA A 91 14.11 -3.64 -17.81
C ALA A 91 14.60 -4.50 -16.63
N GLN A 92 15.51 -3.99 -15.80
CA GLN A 92 15.90 -4.67 -14.57
C GLN A 92 14.77 -4.69 -13.55
N TRP A 93 13.99 -3.60 -13.44
CA TRP A 93 12.78 -3.57 -12.61
C TRP A 93 11.70 -4.53 -13.09
N ALA A 94 11.44 -4.60 -14.40
CA ALA A 94 10.51 -5.57 -14.97
C ALA A 94 10.87 -7.01 -14.57
N ARG A 95 12.16 -7.38 -14.66
CA ARG A 95 12.65 -8.68 -14.17
C ARG A 95 12.47 -8.86 -12.67
N LYS A 96 12.77 -7.85 -11.86
CA LYS A 96 12.59 -7.91 -10.39
C LYS A 96 11.13 -8.08 -9.97
N LEU A 97 10.20 -7.56 -10.76
CA LEU A 97 8.75 -7.61 -10.50
C LEU A 97 8.05 -8.77 -11.22
N LEU A 98 8.79 -9.61 -11.96
CA LEU A 98 8.23 -10.66 -12.82
C LEU A 98 7.19 -10.12 -13.83
N SER A 99 7.41 -8.92 -14.35
CA SER A 99 6.55 -8.27 -15.34
C SER A 99 7.13 -8.43 -16.74
N GLU A 100 6.29 -8.86 -17.69
CA GLU A 100 6.63 -8.87 -19.12
C GLU A 100 6.51 -7.47 -19.75
N ASP A 101 5.65 -6.61 -19.19
CA ASP A 101 5.52 -5.22 -19.60
C ASP A 101 6.54 -4.34 -18.83
N ILE A 102 7.56 -3.89 -19.54
CA ILE A 102 8.61 -3.00 -19.02
C ILE A 102 8.05 -1.62 -18.66
N GLY A 103 7.10 -1.12 -19.45
CA GLY A 103 6.45 0.18 -19.23
C GLY A 103 5.62 0.14 -17.95
N LEU A 104 4.79 -0.89 -17.77
CA LEU A 104 4.00 -1.05 -16.55
C LEU A 104 4.87 -1.21 -15.30
N ALA A 105 5.96 -1.99 -15.41
CA ALA A 105 6.91 -2.12 -14.31
C ALA A 105 7.53 -0.77 -13.93
N ARG A 106 7.95 0.03 -14.93
CA ARG A 106 8.47 1.39 -14.71
C ARG A 106 7.42 2.27 -14.05
N ARG A 107 6.20 2.31 -14.59
CA ARG A 107 5.08 3.10 -14.04
C ARG A 107 4.85 2.76 -12.58
N ARG A 108 4.74 1.48 -12.20
CA ARG A 108 4.55 1.06 -10.80
C ARG A 108 5.63 1.60 -9.86
N VAL A 109 6.89 1.63 -10.29
CA VAL A 109 8.00 2.16 -9.49
C VAL A 109 7.88 3.69 -9.33
N VAL A 110 7.50 4.41 -10.39
CA VAL A 110 7.24 5.86 -10.33
C VAL A 110 6.00 6.17 -9.48
N THR A 111 4.91 5.44 -9.66
CA THR A 111 3.68 5.53 -8.85
C THR A 111 4.01 5.39 -7.37
N ALA A 112 4.82 4.40 -7.00
CA ALA A 112 5.23 4.20 -5.61
C ALA A 112 5.94 5.44 -5.05
N ALA A 113 6.89 6.01 -5.79
CA ALA A 113 7.63 7.20 -5.36
C ALA A 113 6.76 8.47 -5.31
N ARG A 114 5.95 8.72 -6.36
CA ARG A 114 5.04 9.86 -6.44
C ARG A 114 3.99 9.83 -5.34
N LYS A 115 3.30 8.70 -5.17
CA LYS A 115 2.26 8.55 -4.13
C LYS A 115 2.85 8.63 -2.73
N THR A 116 4.04 8.05 -2.51
CA THR A 116 4.80 8.23 -1.28
C THR A 116 5.01 9.72 -0.97
N PHE A 117 5.53 10.48 -1.94
CA PHE A 117 5.80 11.89 -1.74
C PHE A 117 4.52 12.70 -1.49
N VAL A 118 3.48 12.48 -2.28
CA VAL A 118 2.18 13.15 -2.12
C VAL A 118 1.60 12.88 -0.72
N GLU A 119 1.53 11.62 -0.30
CA GLU A 119 0.80 11.25 0.92
C GLU A 119 1.62 11.46 2.20
N THR A 120 2.95 11.32 2.13
CA THR A 120 3.81 11.33 3.32
C THR A 120 4.83 12.46 3.35
N GLY A 121 5.13 13.11 2.23
CA GLY A 121 6.24 14.06 2.13
C GLY A 121 7.62 13.42 2.02
N ILE A 122 7.71 12.09 2.09
CA ILE A 122 8.97 11.36 1.86
C ILE A 122 9.28 11.35 0.36
N LEU A 123 10.47 11.78 -0.03
CA LEU A 123 10.91 11.89 -1.41
C LEU A 123 12.14 11.00 -1.66
N PHE A 124 12.06 10.12 -2.65
CA PHE A 124 13.19 9.29 -3.10
C PHE A 124 13.98 9.96 -4.22
N ALA A 125 14.22 11.26 -4.11
CA ALA A 125 14.92 12.03 -5.13
C ALA A 125 15.82 13.08 -4.49
N GLY A 126 16.84 13.49 -5.23
CA GLY A 126 17.73 14.59 -4.84
C GLY A 126 18.75 14.89 -5.93
N THR A 127 19.69 15.77 -5.63
CA THR A 127 20.65 16.22 -6.65
C THR A 127 21.61 15.08 -7.03
N PRO A 128 22.04 14.97 -8.30
CA PRO A 128 22.92 13.89 -8.76
C PRO A 128 24.21 13.71 -7.94
N THR A 129 24.69 14.78 -7.30
CA THR A 129 25.93 14.81 -6.52
C THR A 129 25.75 14.47 -5.03
N HIS A 130 24.54 14.58 -4.48
CA HIS A 130 24.28 14.42 -3.04
C HIS A 130 23.31 13.29 -2.69
N GLY A 131 22.85 12.52 -3.68
CA GLY A 131 21.89 11.45 -3.45
C GLY A 131 20.50 12.00 -3.12
N VAL A 132 19.73 11.28 -2.30
CA VAL A 132 18.38 11.67 -1.89
C VAL A 132 18.42 12.90 -0.97
N ALA A 133 17.50 13.84 -1.17
CA ALA A 133 17.41 15.07 -0.38
C ALA A 133 17.16 14.78 1.12
N GLU A 134 17.89 15.43 2.02
CA GLU A 134 17.72 15.23 3.46
C GLU A 134 16.54 16.04 4.04
N ASN A 135 16.27 17.23 3.49
CA ASN A 135 15.20 18.12 3.94
C ASN A 135 14.17 18.35 2.82
N VAL A 136 12.95 17.88 3.06
CA VAL A 136 11.82 17.96 2.12
C VAL A 136 10.60 18.58 2.82
N GLU A 137 10.86 19.61 3.62
CA GLU A 137 9.84 20.29 4.43
C GLU A 137 9.65 21.75 4.04
N GLY A 138 8.48 22.29 4.38
CA GLY A 138 8.14 23.69 4.17
C GLY A 138 7.03 23.89 3.15
N VAL A 139 6.60 25.14 3.04
CA VAL A 139 5.39 25.53 2.29
C VAL A 139 5.51 25.23 0.79
N ASP A 140 6.69 25.37 0.21
CA ASP A 140 6.91 25.12 -1.23
C ASP A 140 6.86 23.62 -1.57
N TRP A 141 7.36 22.76 -0.67
CA TRP A 141 7.22 21.32 -0.82
C TRP A 141 5.78 20.87 -0.64
N MET A 142 5.07 21.42 0.35
CA MET A 142 3.64 21.13 0.53
C MET A 142 2.83 21.55 -0.70
N ARG A 143 3.07 22.75 -1.25
CA ARG A 143 2.41 23.21 -2.48
C ARG A 143 2.66 22.26 -3.65
N SER A 144 3.90 21.81 -3.85
CA SER A 144 4.19 20.83 -4.90
C SER A 144 3.47 19.49 -4.69
N ARG A 145 3.31 19.04 -3.43
CA ARG A 145 2.53 17.84 -3.13
C ARG A 145 1.05 18.02 -3.42
N GLU A 146 0.48 19.20 -3.14
CA GLU A 146 -0.91 19.53 -3.46
C GLU A 146 -1.14 19.55 -4.97
N GLN A 147 -0.23 20.17 -5.74
CA GLN A 147 -0.30 20.19 -7.22
C GLN A 147 -0.16 18.79 -7.82
N LEU A 148 0.69 17.93 -7.25
CA LEU A 148 0.76 16.52 -7.66
C LEU A 148 -0.52 15.76 -7.31
N ALA A 149 -1.18 16.08 -6.19
CA ALA A 149 -2.41 15.42 -5.77
C ALA A 149 -3.62 15.78 -6.65
N THR A 150 -3.60 16.97 -7.25
CA THR A 150 -4.60 17.46 -8.22
C THR A 150 -4.22 17.18 -9.68
N GLU A 151 -3.08 16.51 -9.92
CA GLU A 151 -2.52 16.24 -11.25
C GLU A 151 -2.20 17.53 -12.06
N ASP A 152 -2.02 18.67 -11.39
CA ASP A 152 -1.66 19.96 -12.00
C ASP A 152 -0.21 19.99 -12.53
N ILE A 153 0.66 19.16 -11.96
CA ILE A 153 2.03 18.92 -12.42
C ILE A 153 2.32 17.42 -12.36
N SER A 154 3.26 16.94 -13.18
CA SER A 154 3.75 15.57 -13.06
C SER A 154 4.89 15.43 -12.04
N PHE A 155 5.20 14.19 -11.66
CA PHE A 155 6.39 13.91 -10.85
C PHE A 155 7.67 14.23 -11.63
N ALA A 156 7.68 14.02 -12.94
CA ALA A 156 8.81 14.39 -13.80
C ALA A 156 9.03 15.91 -13.81
N ASP A 157 7.97 16.71 -13.94
CA ASP A 157 8.03 18.18 -13.88
C ASP A 157 8.60 18.67 -12.56
N LEU A 158 8.13 18.08 -11.45
CA LEU A 158 8.60 18.41 -10.11
C LEU A 158 10.13 18.23 -9.99
N LEU A 159 10.63 17.07 -10.42
CA LEU A 159 12.04 16.73 -10.34
C LEU A 159 12.90 17.55 -11.30
N ALA A 160 12.43 17.75 -12.54
CA ALA A 160 13.11 18.55 -13.54
C ALA A 160 13.28 20.00 -13.07
N LYS A 161 12.22 20.62 -12.53
CA LYS A 161 12.25 21.99 -12.00
C LYS A 161 13.26 22.17 -10.86
N ARG A 162 13.57 21.10 -10.13
CA ARG A 162 14.50 21.10 -8.99
C ARG A 162 15.86 20.47 -9.31
N SER A 163 16.11 20.09 -10.58
CA SER A 163 17.32 19.40 -11.02
C SER A 163 17.64 18.16 -10.17
N MET A 164 16.61 17.37 -9.86
CA MET A 164 16.70 16.17 -9.05
C MET A 164 16.55 14.91 -9.90
N ALA A 165 17.27 13.85 -9.51
CA ALA A 165 17.11 12.52 -10.06
C ALA A 165 16.33 11.62 -9.09
N PHE A 166 15.46 10.77 -9.63
CA PHE A 166 14.77 9.74 -8.88
C PHE A 166 15.70 8.55 -8.58
N HIS A 167 15.88 8.24 -7.30
CA HIS A 167 16.64 7.10 -6.82
C HIS A 167 15.73 5.88 -6.65
N SER A 168 15.50 5.16 -7.75
CA SER A 168 14.64 3.98 -7.73
C SER A 168 15.20 2.86 -6.83
N GLU A 169 16.51 2.81 -6.61
CA GLU A 169 17.19 1.86 -5.73
C GLU A 169 16.80 1.96 -4.24
N CYS A 170 16.13 3.06 -3.84
CA CYS A 170 15.53 3.19 -2.50
C CYS A 170 14.35 2.23 -2.27
N LEU A 171 13.72 1.76 -3.34
CA LEU A 171 12.61 0.82 -3.29
C LEU A 171 13.10 -0.63 -3.38
N ARG A 172 12.37 -1.53 -2.74
CA ARG A 172 12.55 -3.00 -2.84
C ARG A 172 11.23 -3.66 -3.23
N PRO A 173 11.19 -4.63 -4.17
CA PRO A 173 9.98 -5.42 -4.40
C PRO A 173 9.52 -6.09 -3.10
N LEU A 174 8.22 -6.05 -2.81
CA LEU A 174 7.66 -6.72 -1.64
C LEU A 174 6.68 -7.84 -2.00
N SER A 175 5.59 -7.51 -2.69
CA SER A 175 4.59 -8.49 -3.14
C SER A 175 3.66 -7.88 -4.19
N HIS A 176 2.91 -8.73 -4.92
CA HIS A 176 2.02 -8.32 -6.00
C HIS A 176 0.63 -8.92 -5.79
N TRP A 177 -0.38 -8.07 -5.70
CA TRP A 177 -1.75 -8.45 -5.34
C TRP A 177 -2.78 -7.92 -6.32
N VAL A 178 -3.81 -8.72 -6.59
CA VAL A 178 -5.02 -8.26 -7.29
C VAL A 178 -6.21 -8.50 -6.38
N THR A 179 -7.09 -7.49 -6.28
CA THR A 179 -8.36 -7.64 -5.56
C THR A 179 -9.28 -8.63 -6.26
N SER A 180 -10.01 -9.41 -5.47
CA SER A 180 -10.98 -10.41 -5.90
C SER A 180 -12.00 -9.88 -6.91
N ASP A 181 -12.50 -10.77 -7.78
CA ASP A 181 -13.33 -10.38 -8.94
C ASP A 181 -14.67 -9.74 -8.59
N PHE A 182 -15.25 -10.07 -7.43
CA PHE A 182 -16.52 -9.50 -6.96
C PHE A 182 -16.41 -8.04 -6.48
N VAL A 183 -15.20 -7.54 -6.26
CA VAL A 183 -14.96 -6.15 -5.88
C VAL A 183 -15.23 -5.25 -7.09
N HIS A 184 -16.02 -4.20 -6.92
CA HIS A 184 -16.38 -3.33 -8.05
C HIS A 184 -15.20 -2.45 -8.54
N GLN A 185 -14.50 -1.81 -7.60
CA GLN A 185 -13.33 -0.97 -7.86
C GLN A 185 -12.06 -1.80 -7.64
N ARG A 186 -11.69 -2.61 -8.64
CA ARG A 186 -10.56 -3.53 -8.53
C ARG A 186 -9.24 -2.81 -8.68
N VAL A 187 -8.25 -3.27 -7.93
CA VAL A 187 -6.87 -2.80 -8.04
C VAL A 187 -5.90 -3.96 -8.21
N ASP A 188 -4.91 -3.72 -9.05
CA ASP A 188 -3.75 -4.56 -9.29
C ASP A 188 -2.53 -3.84 -8.71
N LEU A 189 -2.21 -4.19 -7.47
CA LEU A 189 -1.38 -3.43 -6.56
C LEU A 189 0.00 -4.06 -6.38
N GLN A 190 1.03 -3.30 -6.72
CA GLN A 190 2.42 -3.64 -6.46
C GLN A 190 2.87 -3.04 -5.14
N PHE A 191 3.18 -3.87 -4.14
CA PHE A 191 3.85 -3.39 -2.94
C PHE A 191 5.36 -3.33 -3.14
N PHE A 192 5.94 -2.23 -2.68
CA PHE A 192 7.36 -2.02 -2.46
C PHE A 192 7.64 -1.87 -0.98
N ALA A 193 8.88 -2.08 -0.56
CA ALA A 193 9.39 -1.79 0.76
C ALA A 193 10.48 -0.71 0.69
N ALA A 194 10.59 0.11 1.72
CA ALA A 194 11.63 1.14 1.82
C ALA A 194 11.98 1.47 3.28
N ALA A 195 13.17 2.02 3.48
CA ALA A 195 13.49 2.81 4.66
C ALA A 195 13.17 4.29 4.38
N VAL A 196 12.93 5.07 5.44
CA VAL A 196 12.84 6.53 5.30
C VAL A 196 14.25 7.10 5.10
N PRO A 197 14.49 7.92 4.05
CA PRO A 197 15.77 8.60 3.89
C PRO A 197 16.11 9.45 5.12
N VAL A 198 17.39 9.44 5.51
CA VAL A 198 17.88 10.19 6.67
C VAL A 198 17.50 11.67 6.54
N GLY A 199 17.02 12.26 7.64
CA GLY A 199 16.64 13.67 7.72
C GLY A 199 15.18 13.96 7.35
N GLN A 200 14.53 13.09 6.56
CA GLN A 200 13.16 13.31 6.16
C GLN A 200 12.17 12.91 7.26
N ARG A 201 11.09 13.69 7.41
CA ARG A 201 9.96 13.39 8.29
C ARG A 201 8.70 13.23 7.48
N HIS A 202 7.86 12.29 7.91
CA HIS A 202 6.55 12.12 7.32
C HIS A 202 5.58 13.18 7.84
N CYS A 203 4.74 13.73 6.97
CA CYS A 203 3.57 14.50 7.34
C CYS A 203 2.45 14.29 6.32
N PRO A 204 1.18 14.17 6.76
CA PRO A 204 0.04 14.12 5.86
C PRO A 204 -0.01 15.32 4.90
N LEU A 205 -0.66 15.13 3.75
CA LEU A 205 -0.98 16.24 2.85
C LEU A 205 -1.87 17.25 3.58
N ALA A 206 -1.60 18.55 3.43
CA ALA A 206 -2.32 19.58 4.19
C ALA A 206 -3.83 19.57 3.92
N THR A 207 -4.25 19.28 2.68
CA THR A 207 -5.67 19.14 2.29
C THR A 207 -6.38 17.94 2.94
N GLN A 208 -5.63 17.01 3.54
CA GLN A 208 -6.16 15.85 4.25
C GLN A 208 -6.10 16.00 5.79
N ARG A 209 -5.66 17.17 6.28
CA ARG A 209 -5.56 17.45 7.72
C ARG A 209 -6.91 17.27 8.41
N GLY A 210 -6.93 16.51 9.49
CA GLY A 210 -8.14 16.21 10.26
C GLY A 210 -9.06 15.17 9.62
N ARG A 211 -8.71 14.64 8.43
CA ARG A 211 -9.46 13.57 7.75
C ARG A 211 -8.67 12.29 7.65
N ALA A 212 -7.41 12.38 7.24
CA ALA A 212 -6.50 11.25 7.18
C ALA A 212 -5.57 11.23 8.39
N TRP A 213 -5.13 10.03 8.76
CA TRP A 213 -4.09 9.82 9.77
C TRP A 213 -2.91 9.11 9.14
N LEU A 214 -1.69 9.52 9.50
CA LEU A 214 -0.44 8.91 9.06
C LEU A 214 0.45 8.74 10.29
N GLY A 215 0.88 7.51 10.56
CA GLY A 215 1.71 7.26 11.74
C GLY A 215 2.39 5.90 11.72
N TRP A 216 3.45 5.80 12.51
CA TRP A 216 4.14 4.55 12.76
C TRP A 216 3.33 3.67 13.71
N VAL A 217 3.30 2.38 13.42
CA VAL A 217 2.64 1.37 14.24
C VAL A 217 3.57 0.17 14.38
N ASP A 218 3.72 -0.35 15.60
CA ASP A 218 4.33 -1.65 15.82
C ASP A 218 3.47 -2.72 15.14
N ALA A 219 4.05 -3.42 14.16
CA ALA A 219 3.30 -4.33 13.31
C ALA A 219 2.78 -5.56 14.09
N ARG A 220 3.50 -6.00 15.12
CA ARG A 220 3.08 -7.12 15.98
C ARG A 220 1.95 -6.69 16.89
N ALA A 221 2.10 -5.54 17.55
CA ALA A 221 1.06 -4.96 18.39
C ALA A 221 -0.25 -4.76 17.61
N LEU A 222 -0.19 -4.28 16.37
CA LEU A 222 -1.37 -4.13 15.51
C LEU A 222 -2.12 -5.44 15.25
N LEU A 223 -1.44 -6.58 15.30
CA LEU A 223 -2.03 -7.90 15.06
C LEU A 223 -2.46 -8.61 16.36
N GLU A 224 -1.64 -8.52 17.40
CA GLU A 224 -1.82 -9.26 18.66
C GLU A 224 -2.63 -8.49 19.71
N ASP A 225 -2.41 -7.18 19.83
CA ASP A 225 -3.12 -6.29 20.76
C ASP A 225 -3.35 -4.91 20.12
N PRO A 226 -4.31 -4.79 19.17
CA PRO A 226 -4.51 -3.55 18.42
C PRO A 226 -4.81 -2.34 19.30
N TRP A 227 -5.40 -2.53 20.48
CA TRP A 227 -5.76 -1.47 21.43
C TRP A 227 -4.55 -0.83 22.12
N SER A 228 -3.39 -1.47 22.07
CA SER A 228 -2.11 -0.85 22.45
C SER A 228 -1.60 0.15 21.39
N THR A 229 -2.23 0.20 20.22
CA THR A 229 -1.86 1.09 19.11
C THR A 229 -2.85 2.27 18.99
N PRO A 230 -2.47 3.35 18.29
CA PRO A 230 -3.41 4.44 17.98
C PRO A 230 -4.53 4.07 16.99
N VAL A 231 -4.48 2.89 16.37
CA VAL A 231 -5.34 2.54 15.23
C VAL A 231 -6.82 2.37 15.59
N PRO A 232 -7.21 1.66 16.67
CA PRO A 232 -8.62 1.47 17.01
C PRO A 232 -9.38 2.78 17.24
N GLU A 233 -8.71 3.79 17.80
CA GLU A 233 -9.28 5.13 17.99
C GLU A 233 -9.65 5.82 16.67
N LEU A 234 -8.92 5.54 15.58
CA LEU A 234 -9.25 6.04 14.24
C LEU A 234 -10.53 5.39 13.70
N PHE A 235 -10.67 4.09 13.93
CA PHE A 235 -11.86 3.33 13.54
C PHE A 235 -13.08 3.78 14.31
N ARG A 236 -12.97 3.94 15.64
CA ARG A 236 -14.04 4.41 16.52
C ARG A 236 -14.63 5.72 16.01
N ARG A 237 -13.78 6.71 15.69
CA ARG A 237 -14.23 8.00 15.14
C ARG A 237 -14.95 7.84 13.81
N GLN A 238 -14.45 6.99 12.92
CA GLN A 238 -15.10 6.72 11.64
C GLN A 238 -16.47 6.05 11.83
N ALA A 239 -16.59 5.08 12.74
CA ALA A 239 -17.84 4.37 13.03
C ALA A 239 -18.90 5.29 13.66
N GLU A 240 -18.48 6.18 14.57
CA GLU A 240 -19.33 7.23 15.16
C GLU A 240 -19.86 8.20 14.09
N GLU A 241 -19.05 8.54 13.08
CA GLU A 241 -19.45 9.40 11.96
C GLU A 241 -20.36 8.70 10.94
N SER A 242 -20.16 7.40 10.69
CA SER A 242 -20.90 6.63 9.67
C SER A 242 -22.20 6.00 10.18
N ALA A 243 -22.41 5.93 11.50
CA ALA A 243 -23.51 5.21 12.14
C ALA A 243 -23.61 3.73 11.68
N GLU A 244 -22.50 3.14 11.23
CA GLU A 244 -22.46 1.78 10.67
C GLU A 244 -22.45 0.69 11.74
N THR A 245 -22.10 1.01 13.00
CA THR A 245 -21.98 0.05 14.10
C THR A 245 -22.87 0.42 15.27
N ASP A 246 -23.62 -0.54 15.80
CA ASP A 246 -24.32 -0.38 17.08
C ASP A 246 -23.34 -0.27 18.29
N ASP A 247 -22.10 -0.74 18.12
CA ASP A 247 -21.02 -0.62 19.10
C ASP A 247 -19.77 0.03 18.49
N PRO A 248 -19.52 1.33 18.73
CA PRO A 248 -18.35 2.04 18.20
C PRO A 248 -17.03 1.55 18.80
N TRP A 249 -17.06 0.71 19.85
CA TRP A 249 -15.89 0.13 20.49
C TRP A 249 -15.52 -1.24 19.93
N HIS A 250 -16.30 -1.81 19.01
CA HIS A 250 -15.92 -3.04 18.35
C HIS A 250 -14.87 -2.73 17.26
N PHE A 251 -13.68 -3.33 17.34
CA PHE A 251 -12.59 -3.14 16.37
C PHE A 251 -12.22 -4.45 15.69
N GLU A 252 -12.24 -4.46 14.35
CA GLU A 252 -11.81 -5.60 13.54
C GLU A 252 -10.86 -5.10 12.44
N LEU A 253 -9.58 -5.43 12.56
CA LEU A 253 -8.57 -5.06 11.56
C LEU A 253 -8.95 -5.50 10.12
N PRO A 254 -9.58 -6.68 9.89
CA PRO A 254 -10.03 -7.07 8.56
C PRO A 254 -11.08 -6.15 7.94
N GLU A 255 -11.84 -5.37 8.73
CA GLU A 255 -12.81 -4.41 8.19
C GLU A 255 -12.12 -3.18 7.56
N LEU A 256 -10.86 -2.90 7.94
CA LEU A 256 -10.12 -1.72 7.49
C LEU A 256 -9.08 -2.00 6.43
N THR A 257 -8.67 -3.25 6.30
CA THR A 257 -7.51 -3.66 5.53
C THR A 257 -7.92 -4.62 4.42
N THR A 258 -7.08 -4.71 3.39
CA THR A 258 -7.20 -5.78 2.38
C THR A 258 -6.32 -6.97 2.77
N PRO A 259 -6.55 -8.18 2.21
CA PRO A 259 -5.67 -9.32 2.44
C PRO A 259 -4.19 -9.03 2.17
N GLY A 260 -3.90 -8.24 1.13
CA GLY A 260 -2.52 -7.84 0.81
C GLY A 260 -1.89 -6.93 1.86
N VAL A 261 -2.68 -6.04 2.47
CA VAL A 261 -2.22 -5.21 3.60
C VAL A 261 -1.95 -6.08 4.83
N GLN A 262 -2.86 -6.99 5.19
CA GLN A 262 -2.69 -7.90 6.33
C GLN A 262 -1.42 -8.75 6.19
N CYS A 263 -1.22 -9.37 5.03
CA CYS A 263 -0.02 -10.17 4.76
C CYS A 263 1.27 -9.36 4.82
N ALA A 264 1.25 -8.10 4.41
CA ALA A 264 2.41 -7.23 4.49
C ALA A 264 2.71 -6.81 5.94
N VAL A 265 1.68 -6.50 6.75
CA VAL A 265 1.84 -6.19 8.18
C VAL A 265 2.41 -7.41 8.92
N GLU A 266 1.90 -8.61 8.67
CA GLU A 266 2.44 -9.84 9.25
C GLU A 266 3.91 -10.07 8.85
N ALA A 267 4.24 -9.89 7.58
CA ALA A 267 5.62 -10.02 7.13
C ALA A 267 6.56 -9.01 7.80
N VAL A 268 6.05 -7.84 8.22
CA VAL A 268 6.80 -6.86 9.02
C VAL A 268 6.91 -7.34 10.47
N ALA A 269 5.81 -7.81 11.08
CA ALA A 269 5.77 -8.30 12.46
C ALA A 269 6.68 -9.52 12.71
N GLU A 270 6.86 -10.37 11.69
CA GLU A 270 7.73 -11.54 11.71
C GLU A 270 9.21 -11.18 11.50
N ALA A 271 9.53 -9.97 11.03
CA ALA A 271 10.90 -9.58 10.77
C ALA A 271 11.68 -9.33 12.05
N GLY A 272 12.90 -9.87 12.13
CA GLY A 272 13.78 -9.63 13.27
C GLY A 272 14.38 -8.22 13.33
N SER A 273 14.39 -7.50 12.20
CA SER A 273 14.77 -6.08 12.11
C SER A 273 14.32 -5.49 10.78
N ALA A 274 14.29 -4.16 10.68
CA ALA A 274 14.02 -3.44 9.44
C ALA A 274 15.05 -3.79 8.35
N VAL A 275 16.33 -3.93 8.73
CA VAL A 275 17.39 -4.34 7.79
C VAL A 275 17.13 -5.76 7.28
N ALA A 276 16.77 -6.70 8.15
CA ALA A 276 16.44 -8.06 7.74
C ALA A 276 15.22 -8.08 6.80
N PHE A 277 14.19 -7.28 7.09
CA PHE A 277 13.01 -7.15 6.23
C PHE A 277 13.34 -6.63 4.83
N LEU A 278 14.18 -5.59 4.73
CA LEU A 278 14.59 -4.97 3.46
C LEU A 278 15.59 -5.81 2.65
N ALA A 279 16.38 -6.66 3.33
CA ALA A 279 17.34 -7.56 2.70
C ALA A 279 16.71 -8.87 2.20
N ALA A 280 15.52 -9.23 2.70
CA ALA A 280 14.84 -10.47 2.36
C ALA A 280 14.50 -10.55 0.86
N ARG A 281 14.74 -11.72 0.25
CA ARG A 281 14.21 -12.04 -1.08
C ARG A 281 12.72 -12.30 -0.98
N ARG A 282 11.96 -11.83 -1.97
CA ARG A 282 10.50 -11.91 -1.98
C ARG A 282 10.03 -12.70 -3.19
N ASP A 283 8.96 -13.45 -2.97
CA ASP A 283 8.19 -14.08 -4.04
C ASP A 283 7.25 -13.03 -4.64
N MET A 284 7.45 -12.76 -5.93
CA MET A 284 6.70 -11.76 -6.69
C MET A 284 5.57 -12.37 -7.52
N ARG A 285 5.26 -13.66 -7.35
CA ARG A 285 4.07 -14.27 -7.96
C ARG A 285 2.81 -13.50 -7.56
N LEU A 286 1.95 -13.26 -8.54
CA LEU A 286 0.67 -12.59 -8.34
C LEU A 286 -0.20 -13.37 -7.34
N ARG A 287 -0.72 -12.68 -6.34
CA ARG A 287 -1.66 -13.21 -5.34
C ARG A 287 -3.05 -12.60 -5.56
N SER A 288 -4.06 -13.45 -5.69
CA SER A 288 -5.45 -13.02 -5.91
C SER A 288 -6.38 -13.87 -5.04
N PRO A 289 -6.81 -13.37 -3.86
CA PRO A 289 -7.76 -14.09 -3.03
C PRO A 289 -9.05 -14.33 -3.80
N ARG A 290 -9.51 -15.58 -3.83
CA ARG A 290 -10.75 -16.01 -4.47
C ARG A 290 -11.88 -15.96 -3.45
N LEU A 291 -13.07 -15.57 -3.88
CA LEU A 291 -14.25 -15.63 -3.03
C LEU A 291 -14.71 -17.10 -2.92
N ASP A 292 -14.98 -17.55 -1.71
CA ASP A 292 -15.46 -18.89 -1.40
C ASP A 292 -16.53 -18.85 -0.29
N LEU A 293 -17.15 -19.99 0.01
CA LEU A 293 -18.10 -20.18 1.10
C LEU A 293 -17.54 -21.19 2.12
N ARG A 294 -17.47 -20.78 3.39
CA ARG A 294 -17.16 -21.68 4.51
C ARG A 294 -18.25 -21.56 5.56
N ASP A 295 -18.86 -22.68 5.90
CA ASP A 295 -19.98 -22.77 6.86
C ASP A 295 -21.15 -21.81 6.53
N GLY A 296 -21.39 -21.56 5.24
CA GLY A 296 -22.45 -20.67 4.76
C GLY A 296 -22.10 -19.18 4.73
N GLU A 297 -20.91 -18.79 5.18
CA GLU A 297 -20.45 -17.39 5.13
C GLU A 297 -19.41 -17.15 4.02
N PRO A 298 -19.50 -16.01 3.30
CA PRO A 298 -18.49 -15.64 2.31
C PRO A 298 -17.13 -15.37 2.94
N ILE A 299 -16.10 -16.01 2.43
CA ILE A 299 -14.71 -15.83 2.82
C ILE A 299 -13.82 -15.58 1.60
N LEU A 300 -12.65 -14.99 1.82
CA LEU A 300 -11.60 -14.91 0.81
C LEU A 300 -10.56 -15.98 1.07
N VAL A 301 -10.15 -16.68 0.02
CA VAL A 301 -9.21 -17.79 0.08
C VAL A 301 -8.02 -17.51 -0.81
N LEU A 302 -6.82 -17.66 -0.26
CA LEU A 302 -5.56 -17.54 -0.99
C LEU A 302 -4.83 -18.88 -0.95
N ASP A 303 -4.52 -19.39 -2.14
CA ASP A 303 -3.64 -20.55 -2.31
C ASP A 303 -2.19 -20.15 -2.01
N ALA A 304 -1.47 -21.01 -1.28
CA ALA A 304 -0.06 -20.80 -0.90
C ALA A 304 0.92 -20.98 -2.07
#